data_AF-A0A0E9MCA0-F1
#
_entry.id   AF-A0A0E9MCA0-F1
#
_cell.length_a   1.000
_cell.length_b   1.000
_cell.length_c   1.000
_cell.angle_alpha   90.00
_cell.angle_beta   90.00
_cell.angle_gamma   90.00
#
_symmetry.space_group_name_H-M   'P 1'
#
loop_
_entity.id
_entity.type
_entity.pdbx_description
1 polymer ?
#
loop_
_entity_poly.entity_id
_entity_poly.type
_entity_poly.pdbx_seq_one_letter_code
_entity_poly.pdbx_strand_id
1 'polypeptide(L)'
;MKLQIEQSYVEATLKIIGDHAHLAAADEISTGIAEALNVFSEHHVDPLVCAAASGKLEKNELLSREEALLCVIWDMADDKAFRAVTLGWLFRAIDIRLSFG
;
A
#
# COMPACT_ATOMS: atom_id res chain seq x y z
N MET A 1 -4.49 39.13 -19.91
CA MET A 1 -5.34 37.93 -20.07
C MET A 1 -4.48 36.78 -20.58
N LYS A 2 -4.07 35.88 -19.67
CA LYS A 2 -3.69 34.50 -19.96
C LYS A 2 -4.18 33.69 -18.77
N LEU A 3 -5.12 32.80 -19.04
CA LEU A 3 -5.76 31.88 -18.10
C LEU A 3 -5.01 30.56 -18.12
N GLN A 4 -5.09 29.86 -16.97
CA GLN A 4 -4.92 28.42 -16.77
C GLN A 4 -3.45 27.92 -16.83
N ILE A 5 -2.99 27.06 -15.92
CA ILE A 5 -3.68 25.97 -15.22
C ILE A 5 -3.13 25.87 -13.79
N GLU A 6 -4.01 26.04 -12.78
CA GLU A 6 -3.79 25.51 -11.44
C GLU A 6 -3.89 23.98 -11.53
N GLN A 7 -2.75 23.29 -11.65
CA GLN A 7 -2.70 21.86 -11.38
C GLN A 7 -2.55 21.68 -9.87
N SER A 8 -3.70 21.64 -9.19
CA SER A 8 -3.80 21.19 -7.81
C SER A 8 -3.47 19.69 -7.75
N TYR A 9 -2.17 19.37 -7.68
CA TYR A 9 -1.73 18.07 -7.22
C TYR A 9 -2.09 17.97 -5.73
N VAL A 10 -3.22 17.35 -5.44
CA VAL A 10 -3.47 16.83 -4.10
C VAL A 10 -2.38 15.76 -3.89
N GLU A 11 -1.38 16.06 -3.07
CA GLU A 11 -0.40 15.09 -2.58
C GLU A 11 -1.17 14.02 -1.79
N ALA A 12 -1.70 13.02 -2.49
CA ALA A 12 -2.30 11.86 -1.87
C ALA A 12 -1.17 11.06 -1.23
N THR A 13 -0.92 11.33 0.05
CA THR A 13 0.04 10.57 0.83
C THR A 13 -0.52 9.17 1.04
N LEU A 14 0.12 8.15 0.44
CA LEU A 14 -0.18 6.75 0.74
C LEU A 14 0.05 6.52 2.24
N LYS A 15 -0.94 5.91 2.90
CA LYS A 15 -0.91 5.67 4.35
C LYS A 15 -1.27 4.22 4.61
N ILE A 16 -0.60 3.64 5.61
CA ILE A 16 -0.97 2.35 6.17
C ILE A 16 -2.03 2.59 7.23
N ILE A 17 -3.17 1.93 7.09
CA ILE A 17 -4.32 2.03 8.00
C ILE A 17 -4.71 0.64 8.49
N GLY A 18 -5.33 0.57 9.67
CA GLY A 18 -5.79 -0.68 10.29
C GLY A 18 -5.76 -0.60 11.81
N ASP A 19 -6.54 -1.45 12.49
CA ASP A 19 -6.71 -1.43 13.95
C ASP A 19 -5.38 -1.54 14.73
N HIS A 20 -4.40 -2.22 14.13
CA HIS A 20 -3.09 -2.46 14.70
C HIS A 20 -1.97 -1.65 14.05
N ALA A 21 -2.27 -0.72 13.13
CA ALA A 21 -1.24 0.08 12.47
C ALA A 21 -0.37 0.88 13.46
N HIS A 22 -0.93 1.23 14.63
CA HIS A 22 -0.22 1.90 15.73
C HIS A 22 0.90 1.07 16.38
N LEU A 23 0.95 -0.25 16.14
CA LEU A 23 2.02 -1.13 16.63
C LEU A 23 3.27 -1.10 15.75
N ALA A 24 3.15 -0.60 14.51
CA ALA A 24 4.26 -0.50 13.58
C ALA A 24 5.15 0.69 13.94
N ALA A 25 6.46 0.45 13.94
CA ALA A 25 7.43 1.52 14.03
C ALA A 25 7.47 2.35 12.72
N ALA A 26 7.95 3.59 12.81
CA ALA A 26 7.93 4.51 11.67
C ALA A 26 8.76 4.02 10.46
N ASP A 27 9.86 3.30 10.72
CA ASP A 27 10.70 2.65 9.71
C ASP A 27 10.00 1.44 9.07
N GLU A 28 9.25 0.65 9.85
CA GLU A 28 8.40 -0.45 9.35
C GLU A 28 7.32 0.10 8.42
N ILE A 29 6.63 1.19 8.81
CA ILE A 29 5.64 1.86 7.97
C ILE A 29 6.28 2.40 6.69
N SER A 30 7.43 3.06 6.80
CA SER A 30 8.14 3.60 5.63
C SER A 30 8.55 2.49 4.65
N THR A 31 8.97 1.34 5.17
CA THR A 31 9.30 0.16 4.36
C THR A 31 8.06 -0.40 3.66
N GLY A 32 6.93 -0.49 4.36
CA GLY A 32 5.66 -0.92 3.75
C GLY A 32 5.20 -0.01 2.62
N ILE A 33 5.28 1.31 2.81
CA ILE A 33 4.94 2.30 1.77
C ILE A 33 5.88 2.14 0.56
N ALA A 34 7.18 1.98 0.78
CA ALA A 34 8.15 1.79 -0.30
C ALA A 34 7.85 0.53 -1.13
N GLU A 35 7.52 -0.58 -0.48
CA GLU A 35 7.18 -1.83 -1.17
C GLU A 35 5.86 -1.74 -1.96
N ALA A 36 4.84 -1.05 -1.43
CA ALA A 36 3.63 -0.76 -2.21
C ALA A 36 3.93 0.11 -3.44
N LEU A 37 4.74 1.16 -3.29
CA LEU A 37 5.15 2.03 -4.41
C LEU A 37 5.93 1.26 -5.48
N ASN A 38 6.76 0.28 -5.08
CA ASN A 38 7.47 -0.59 -6.02
C ASN A 38 6.49 -1.39 -6.88
N VAL A 39 5.44 -1.98 -6.30
CA VAL A 39 4.40 -2.71 -7.05
C VAL A 39 3.74 -1.81 -8.10
N PHE A 40 3.31 -0.60 -7.70
CA PHE A 40 2.69 0.33 -8.66
C PHE A 40 3.65 0.73 -9.79
N SER A 41 4.94 0.92 -9.47
CA SER A 41 5.98 1.24 -10.45
C SER A 41 6.23 0.10 -11.45
N GLU A 42 6.34 -1.14 -10.95
CA GLU A 42 6.55 -2.35 -11.75
C GLU A 42 5.42 -2.59 -12.75
N HIS A 43 4.18 -2.27 -12.36
CA HIS A 43 3.01 -2.38 -13.21
C HIS A 43 2.69 -1.12 -14.03
N HIS A 44 3.47 -0.05 -13.88
CA HIS A 44 3.30 1.23 -14.56
C HIS A 44 1.91 1.86 -14.35
N VAL A 45 1.37 1.76 -13.13
CA VAL A 45 0.05 2.30 -12.78
C VAL A 45 0.15 3.42 -11.76
N ASP A 46 -0.81 4.34 -11.81
CA ASP A 46 -0.96 5.40 -10.81
C ASP A 46 -1.68 4.84 -9.56
N PRO A 47 -1.09 4.94 -8.35
CA PRO A 47 -1.73 4.51 -7.11
C PRO A 47 -3.13 5.12 -6.89
N LEU A 48 -3.37 6.36 -7.34
CA LEU A 48 -4.67 7.02 -7.21
C LEU A 48 -5.75 6.36 -8.05
N VAL A 49 -5.38 5.87 -9.23
CA VAL A 49 -6.31 5.19 -10.15
C VAL A 49 -6.64 3.79 -9.61
N CYS A 50 -5.65 3.10 -9.03
CA CYS A 50 -5.88 1.86 -8.28
C CYS A 50 -6.81 2.05 -7.08
N ALA A 51 -6.58 3.09 -6.27
CA ALA A 51 -7.43 3.42 -5.13
C ALA A 51 -8.88 3.71 -5.55
N ALA A 52 -9.08 4.44 -6.65
CA ALA A 52 -10.41 4.73 -7.18
C ALA A 52 -11.14 3.46 -7.64
N ALA A 53 -10.44 2.53 -8.30
CA ALA A 53 -10.99 1.24 -8.70
C ALA A 53 -11.35 0.36 -7.49
N SER A 54 -10.47 0.29 -6.49
CA SER A 54 -10.75 -0.44 -5.23
C SER A 54 -11.96 0.15 -4.50
N GLY A 55 -12.08 1.48 -4.45
CA GLY A 55 -13.24 2.15 -3.84
C GLY A 55 -14.56 1.86 -4.55
N LYS A 56 -14.56 1.52 -5.85
CA LYS A 56 -15.75 1.01 -6.56
C LYS A 56 -16.10 -0.41 -6.13
N LEU A 57 -15.10 -1.27 -6.00
CA LEU A 57 -15.28 -2.65 -5.54
C LEU A 57 -15.90 -2.69 -4.14
N GLU A 58 -15.41 -1.87 -3.21
CA GLU A 58 -15.95 -1.74 -1.85
C GLU A 58 -17.44 -1.31 -1.83
N LYS A 59 -17.84 -0.48 -2.80
CA LYS A 59 -19.22 -0.01 -2.97
C LYS A 59 -20.10 -0.97 -3.77
N ASN A 60 -19.57 -2.12 -4.20
CA ASN A 60 -20.22 -3.08 -5.08
C ASN A 60 -20.67 -2.48 -6.43
N GLU A 61 -19.89 -1.53 -6.96
CA GLU A 61 -20.12 -0.97 -8.28
C GLU A 61 -19.57 -1.89 -9.38
N LEU A 62 -20.14 -1.84 -10.58
CA LEU A 62 -19.64 -2.63 -11.72
C LEU A 62 -18.25 -2.14 -12.14
N LEU A 63 -17.34 -3.09 -12.32
CA LEU A 63 -15.98 -2.85 -12.80
C LEU A 63 -15.86 -3.22 -14.28
N SER A 64 -15.17 -2.38 -15.03
CA SER A 64 -14.59 -2.78 -16.31
C SER A 64 -13.44 -3.77 -16.11
N ARG A 65 -13.00 -4.40 -17.20
CA ARG A 65 -11.84 -5.31 -17.17
C ARG A 65 -10.56 -4.59 -16.69
N GLU A 66 -10.35 -3.34 -17.09
CA GLU A 66 -9.19 -2.55 -16.68
C GLU A 66 -9.24 -2.21 -15.19
N GLU A 67 -10.41 -1.79 -14.69
CA GLU A 67 -10.60 -1.52 -13.26
C GLU A 67 -10.44 -2.78 -12.39
N ALA A 68 -10.91 -3.93 -12.88
CA ALA A 68 -10.67 -5.20 -12.19
C ALA A 68 -9.17 -5.53 -12.08
N LEU A 69 -8.39 -5.28 -13.14
CA LEU A 69 -6.93 -5.45 -13.08
C LEU A 69 -6.29 -4.47 -12.08
N LEU A 70 -6.75 -3.22 -12.05
CA LEU A 70 -6.28 -2.22 -11.10
C LEU A 70 -6.56 -2.61 -9.64
N CYS A 71 -7.69 -3.25 -9.36
CA CYS A 71 -8.00 -3.80 -8.03
C CYS A 71 -7.04 -4.92 -7.64
N VAL A 72 -6.67 -5.79 -8.58
CA VAL A 72 -5.68 -6.86 -8.31
C VAL A 72 -4.31 -6.25 -7.98
N ILE A 73 -3.89 -5.21 -8.71
CA ILE A 73 -2.60 -4.54 -8.43
C ILE A 73 -2.65 -3.82 -7.07
N TRP A 74 -3.78 -3.23 -6.70
CA TRP A 74 -3.99 -2.66 -5.37
C TRP A 74 -3.84 -3.70 -4.27
N ASP A 75 -4.48 -4.87 -4.40
CA ASP A 75 -4.38 -5.98 -3.45
C ASP A 75 -2.95 -6.52 -3.33
N MET A 76 -2.21 -6.61 -4.45
CA MET A 76 -0.80 -6.97 -4.45
C MET A 76 0.07 -5.95 -3.69
N ALA A 77 -0.18 -4.66 -3.88
CA ALA A 77 0.54 -3.59 -3.18
C ALA A 77 0.24 -3.63 -1.68
N ASP A 78 -1.01 -3.90 -1.30
CA ASP A 78 -1.43 -4.05 0.10
C ASP A 78 -0.77 -5.27 0.78
N ASP A 79 -0.76 -6.45 0.15
CA ASP A 79 -0.05 -7.64 0.67
C ASP A 79 1.45 -7.38 0.85
N LYS A 80 2.09 -6.71 -0.11
CA LYS A 80 3.52 -6.36 -0.02
C LYS A 80 3.80 -5.39 1.12
N ALA A 81 3.00 -4.34 1.25
CA ALA A 81 3.11 -3.39 2.36
C ALA A 81 2.89 -4.09 3.71
N PHE A 82 1.84 -4.89 3.82
CA PHE A 82 1.51 -5.64 5.03
C PHE A 82 2.65 -6.57 5.45
N ARG A 83 3.20 -7.35 4.53
CA ARG A 83 4.35 -8.23 4.82
C ARG A 83 5.57 -7.44 5.26
N ALA A 84 5.90 -6.37 4.56
CA ALA A 84 7.05 -5.53 4.88
C ALA A 84 6.94 -4.92 6.29
N VAL A 85 5.75 -4.45 6.68
CA VAL A 85 5.49 -3.89 8.01
C VAL A 85 5.54 -4.96 9.10
N THR A 86 4.98 -6.14 8.83
CA THR A 86 4.78 -7.18 9.86
C THR A 86 5.93 -8.18 9.99
N LEU A 87 6.88 -8.20 9.06
CA LEU A 87 8.09 -9.04 9.15
C LEU A 87 8.85 -8.84 10.48
N GLY A 88 8.96 -7.59 10.96
CA GLY A 88 9.57 -7.26 12.24
C GLY A 88 8.77 -7.78 13.44
N TRP A 89 7.46 -7.95 13.33
CA TRP A 89 6.60 -8.40 14.43
C TRP A 89 6.75 -9.89 14.70
N LEU A 90 6.99 -10.69 13.66
CA LEU A 90 7.38 -12.09 13.81
C LEU A 90 8.73 -12.22 14.54
N PHE A 91 9.68 -11.32 14.27
CA PHE A 91 10.99 -11.33 14.91
C PHE A 91 10.93 -10.96 16.41
N ARG A 92 10.04 -10.02 16.80
CA ARG A 92 9.85 -9.60 18.21
C ARG A 92 9.28 -10.70 19.11
N ALA A 93 8.72 -11.78 18.55
CA ALA A 93 8.19 -12.93 19.30
C ALA A 93 9.18 -14.10 19.45
N ILE A 94 10.42 -13.97 18.96
CA ILE A 94 11.36 -15.07 18.84
C ILE A 94 12.66 -14.74 19.62
N ASP A 95 12.66 -14.97 20.94
CA ASP A 95 13.91 -15.16 21.71
C ASP A 95 14.40 -16.60 21.53
N ILE A 96 14.70 -16.99 20.29
CA ILE A 96 15.35 -18.27 20.00
C ILE A 96 16.84 -18.06 20.15
N ARG A 97 17.41 -18.65 21.21
CA ARG A 97 18.86 -18.74 21.41
C ARG A 97 19.30 -20.17 21.13
N LEU A 98 20.29 -20.32 20.26
CA LEU A 98 21.06 -21.56 20.19
C LEU A 98 21.90 -21.66 21.47
N SER A 99 21.79 -22.80 22.16
CA SER A 99 22.61 -23.13 23.33
C SER A 99 23.40 -24.40 23.03
N PHE A 100 24.68 -24.43 23.39
CA PHE A 100 25.45 -25.67 23.47
C PHE A 100 25.32 -26.26 24.88
N GLY A 101 25.04 -27.56 24.94
CA GLY A 101 24.92 -28.38 26.16
C GLY A 101 24.77 -29.83 25.78
#